data_AF-A0A166FK70-F1
#
_entry.id   AF-A0A166FK70-F1
#
_cell.length_a   1.000
_cell.length_b   1.000
_cell.length_c   1.000
_cell.angle_alpha   90.00
_cell.angle_beta   90.00
_cell.angle_gamma   90.00
#
_symmetry.space_group_name_H-M   'P 1'
#
loop_
_entity.id
_entity.type
_entity.pdbx_description
1 polymer ?
#
loop_
_entity_poly.entity_id
_entity_poly.type
_entity_poly.pdbx_seq_one_letter_code
_entity_poly.pdbx_strand_id
1 'polypeptide(L)'
;MGILRQHFNPTILSLYVPRESGSPEGPEAPLEHVRVGKYPTFTLIADAVGHAFNGSYYVQLSYGEWVIGSMAIFSRGEATQCSSCQGRARDGTRTRGVIDIPEVIVDQMVKDIRVGHKNVPMGDIVQHITTRITQKVVGPTGVLLAIASPKPPPESSAQDDPQSGSPLKKSIAPSVKLLSSFTAIPTSYAKDPTGAPLHYFGGCDHGTLETNEQGWTWA
;
A
#
# COMPACT_ATOMS: atom_id res chain seq x y z
N MET A 1 17.77 -20.90 20.81
CA MET A 1 16.61 -20.01 20.58
C MET A 1 17.13 -18.58 20.55
N GLY A 2 17.35 -18.02 19.36
CA GLY A 2 17.87 -16.67 19.18
C GLY A 2 16.74 -15.72 18.82
N ILE A 3 16.51 -14.71 19.65
CA ILE A 3 15.57 -13.62 19.36
C ILE A 3 16.26 -12.68 18.38
N LEU A 4 15.78 -12.67 17.14
CA LEU A 4 16.10 -11.64 16.14
C LEU A 4 15.63 -10.29 16.70
N ARG A 5 16.58 -9.50 17.23
CA ARG A 5 16.37 -8.08 17.49
C ARG A 5 16.08 -7.42 16.14
N GLN A 6 14.85 -6.97 15.94
CA GLN A 6 14.53 -6.02 14.88
C GLN A 6 15.42 -4.79 15.11
N HIS A 7 16.35 -4.57 14.18
CA HIS A 7 17.12 -3.34 14.11
C HIS A 7 16.17 -2.22 13.66
N PHE A 8 15.41 -1.67 14.60
CA PHE A 8 14.92 -0.30 14.47
C PHE A 8 16.15 0.60 14.57
N ASN A 9 16.53 1.21 13.45
CA ASN A 9 17.56 2.24 13.42
C ASN A 9 16.95 3.52 14.04
N PRO A 10 17.40 3.99 15.21
CA PRO A 10 16.74 5.09 15.93
C PRO A 10 17.13 6.49 15.40
N THR A 11 17.80 6.58 14.24
CA THR A 11 18.50 7.82 13.85
C THR A 11 17.66 8.81 13.04
N ILE A 12 16.32 8.72 13.01
CA ILE A 12 15.50 9.71 12.30
C ILE A 12 14.23 10.03 13.09
N LEU A 13 14.33 10.80 14.18
CA LEU A 13 13.15 11.38 14.83
C LEU A 13 13.47 12.75 15.43
N SER A 14 13.63 13.76 14.56
CA SER A 14 13.25 15.13 14.96
C SER A 14 11.73 15.24 14.79
N LEU A 15 10.97 14.62 15.70
CA LEU A 15 9.50 14.58 15.66
C LEU A 15 8.84 15.92 16.02
N TYR A 16 9.61 16.88 16.53
CA TYR A 16 9.14 18.24 16.74
C TYR A 16 9.43 19.07 15.49
N VAL A 17 8.39 19.28 14.68
CA VAL A 17 8.38 20.35 13.69
C VAL A 17 7.55 21.47 14.30
N PRO A 18 8.12 22.66 14.58
CA PRO A 18 7.32 23.85 14.88
C PRO A 18 6.24 24.01 13.81
N ARG A 19 5.12 24.65 14.12
CA ARG A 19 4.04 24.94 13.16
C ARG A 19 4.57 25.88 12.05
N GLU A 20 5.38 25.36 11.13
CA GLU A 20 5.80 26.05 9.93
C GLU A 20 4.57 26.17 9.04
N SER A 21 4.35 27.39 8.55
CA SER A 21 3.31 27.76 7.61
C SER A 21 3.47 26.95 6.31
N GLY A 22 2.88 25.76 6.26
CA GLY A 22 2.90 24.90 5.09
C GLY A 22 2.45 23.45 5.27
N SER A 23 2.03 23.04 6.47
CA SER A 23 1.31 21.77 6.63
C SER A 23 -0.01 21.82 5.85
N PRO A 24 -0.42 20.75 5.13
CA PRO A 24 -1.74 20.67 4.52
C PRO A 24 -2.81 20.91 5.59
N GLU A 25 -3.84 21.68 5.23
CA GLU A 25 -5.03 21.88 6.06
C GLU A 25 -5.59 20.50 6.41
N GLY A 26 -5.69 20.23 7.71
CA GLY A 26 -6.14 18.96 8.25
C GLY A 26 -7.00 19.20 9.47
N PRO A 27 -7.73 18.19 9.94
CA PRO A 27 -8.51 18.29 11.16
C PRO A 27 -7.61 18.68 12.33
N GLU A 28 -8.16 19.43 13.28
CA GLU A 28 -7.47 19.74 14.51
C GLU A 28 -7.16 18.47 15.28
N ALA A 29 -6.01 18.44 15.96
CA ALA A 29 -5.66 17.33 16.82
C ALA A 29 -6.68 17.22 17.98
N PRO A 30 -6.95 16.01 18.47
CA PRO A 30 -7.75 15.83 19.67
C PRO A 30 -7.25 16.68 20.85
N LEU A 31 -8.14 16.98 21.81
CA LEU A 31 -7.77 17.74 23.00
C LEU A 31 -6.58 17.09 23.72
N GLU A 32 -5.65 17.91 24.22
CA GLU A 32 -4.42 17.47 24.90
C GLU A 32 -3.45 16.66 24.02
N HIS A 33 -3.58 16.73 22.70
CA HIS A 33 -2.63 16.13 21.76
C HIS A 33 -1.96 17.19 20.88
N VAL A 34 -0.73 16.90 20.48
CA VAL A 34 0.00 17.66 19.46
C VAL A 34 0.19 16.77 18.24
N ARG A 35 -0.12 17.31 17.07
CA ARG A 35 0.10 16.61 15.80
C ARG A 35 1.60 16.40 15.58
N VAL A 36 1.94 15.23 15.07
CA VAL A 36 3.29 14.81 14.71
C VAL A 36 3.35 14.60 13.21
N GLY A 37 4.45 15.03 12.59
CA GLY A 37 4.67 14.91 11.16
C GLY A 37 4.03 16.04 10.33
N LYS A 38 4.70 16.39 9.22
CA LYS A 38 4.24 17.44 8.30
C LYS A 38 3.07 16.97 7.44
N TYR A 39 3.09 15.70 7.05
CA TYR A 39 2.10 15.07 6.18
C TYR A 39 1.32 14.00 6.96
N PRO A 40 0.14 13.57 6.50
CA PRO A 40 -0.52 12.41 7.08
C PRO A 40 0.28 11.15 6.77
N THR A 41 0.05 10.13 7.57
CA THR A 41 0.44 8.76 7.26
C THR A 41 -0.49 8.22 6.19
N PHE A 42 0.07 7.63 5.13
CA PHE A 42 -0.68 6.94 4.10
C PHE A 42 -0.52 5.43 4.25
N THR A 43 -1.63 4.70 4.19
CA THR A 43 -1.67 3.25 4.39
C THR A 43 -2.37 2.60 3.20
N LEU A 44 -1.75 1.56 2.66
CA LEU A 44 -2.27 0.74 1.57
C LEU A 44 -2.81 -0.57 2.12
N ILE A 45 -4.08 -0.84 1.87
CA ILE A 45 -4.74 -2.10 2.26
C ILE A 45 -4.85 -2.98 1.04
N ALA A 46 -3.96 -3.96 0.92
CA ALA A 46 -3.97 -4.93 -0.16
C ALA A 46 -4.87 -6.12 0.18
N ASP A 47 -5.66 -6.59 -0.78
CA ASP A 47 -6.59 -7.71 -0.61
C ASP A 47 -6.49 -8.64 -1.83
N ALA A 48 -6.16 -9.92 -1.62
CA ALA A 48 -5.91 -10.86 -2.71
C ALA A 48 -6.40 -12.29 -2.39
N VAL A 49 -6.76 -13.04 -3.43
CA VAL A 49 -7.29 -14.42 -3.30
C VAL A 49 -6.15 -15.41 -3.09
N GLY A 50 -6.19 -16.18 -2.01
CA GLY A 50 -5.09 -17.05 -1.58
C GLY A 50 -4.57 -18.00 -2.66
N HIS A 51 -5.47 -18.58 -3.47
CA HIS A 51 -5.16 -19.59 -4.48
C HIS A 51 -5.24 -19.09 -5.93
N ALA A 52 -5.19 -17.77 -6.16
CA ALA A 52 -5.35 -17.18 -7.49
C ALA A 52 -4.35 -17.67 -8.56
N PHE A 53 -3.12 -17.98 -8.16
CA PHE A 53 -2.01 -18.24 -9.10
C PHE A 53 -1.38 -19.63 -8.91
N ASN A 54 -2.17 -20.62 -8.50
CA ASN A 54 -1.74 -22.02 -8.34
C ASN A 54 -0.45 -22.18 -7.48
N GLY A 55 -0.31 -21.38 -6.43
CA GLY A 55 0.86 -21.37 -5.58
C GLY A 55 1.00 -20.06 -4.82
N SER A 56 2.05 -19.99 -4.00
CA SER A 56 2.36 -18.79 -3.22
C SER A 56 2.80 -17.65 -4.15
N TYR A 57 2.49 -16.41 -3.79
CA TYR A 57 2.84 -15.22 -4.57
C TYR A 57 2.90 -13.98 -3.68
N TYR A 58 3.36 -12.87 -4.23
CA TYR A 58 3.43 -11.57 -3.58
C TYR A 58 2.60 -10.56 -4.34
N VAL A 59 1.85 -9.73 -3.62
CA VAL A 59 1.35 -8.45 -4.15
C VAL A 59 2.37 -7.39 -3.76
N GLN A 60 3.09 -6.85 -4.75
CA GLN A 60 4.16 -5.88 -4.56
C GLN A 60 3.71 -4.48 -5.02
N LEU A 61 3.99 -3.48 -4.19
CA LEU A 61 3.67 -2.07 -4.44
C LEU A 61 4.97 -1.28 -4.55
N SER A 62 5.12 -0.50 -5.62
CA SER A 62 6.35 0.27 -5.90
C SER A 62 6.06 1.69 -6.36
N TYR A 63 6.92 2.63 -5.98
CA TYR A 63 6.94 4.01 -6.46
C TYR A 63 8.22 4.25 -7.27
N GLY A 64 8.10 4.41 -8.59
CA GLY A 64 9.26 4.37 -9.47
C GLY A 64 10.02 3.04 -9.33
N GLU A 65 11.30 3.10 -9.00
CA GLU A 65 12.15 1.92 -8.75
C GLU A 65 12.10 1.41 -7.29
N TRP A 66 11.40 2.13 -6.40
CA TRP A 66 11.44 1.88 -4.96
C TRP A 66 10.28 0.98 -4.57
N VAL A 67 10.59 -0.19 -4.01
CA VAL A 67 9.56 -1.07 -3.42
C VAL A 67 9.09 -0.43 -2.11
N ILE A 68 7.82 -0.04 -2.06
CA ILE A 68 7.17 0.49 -0.85
C ILE A 68 6.96 -0.66 0.14
N GLY A 69 6.46 -1.79 -0.37
CA GLY A 69 6.20 -2.98 0.43
C GLY A 69 5.57 -4.10 -0.39
N SER A 70 5.37 -5.25 0.25
CA SER A 70 4.73 -6.40 -0.36
C SER A 70 3.92 -7.21 0.63
N MET A 71 2.78 -7.73 0.20
CA MET A 71 2.00 -8.72 0.92
C MET A 71 2.31 -10.12 0.37
N ALA A 72 2.82 -11.01 1.22
CA ALA A 72 3.05 -12.40 0.87
C ALA A 72 1.77 -13.22 1.05
N ILE A 73 1.42 -14.01 0.04
CA ILE A 73 0.32 -14.94 0.04
C ILE A 73 0.89 -16.35 0.02
N PHE A 74 0.71 -17.07 1.13
CA PHE A 74 1.17 -18.45 1.26
C PHE A 74 0.05 -19.42 0.92
N SER A 75 0.18 -20.07 -0.23
CA SER A 75 -0.74 -21.11 -0.65
C SER A 75 -0.02 -22.26 -1.34
N ARG A 76 -0.68 -23.42 -1.31
CA ARG A 76 -0.25 -24.61 -2.04
C ARG A 76 -0.93 -24.62 -3.40
N GLY A 77 -0.22 -25.16 -4.39
CA GLY A 77 -0.79 -25.42 -5.71
C GLY A 77 -1.88 -26.50 -5.68
N GLU A 78 -2.61 -26.59 -6.78
CA GLU A 78 -3.76 -27.46 -7.03
C GLU A 78 -3.44 -28.96 -6.91
N ALA A 79 -2.19 -29.35 -7.21
CA ALA A 79 -1.71 -30.72 -7.04
C ALA A 79 -1.60 -31.17 -5.56
N THR A 80 -2.04 -30.34 -4.60
CA THR A 80 -2.03 -30.70 -3.19
C THR A 80 -3.10 -31.75 -2.85
N GLN A 81 -2.70 -32.80 -2.13
CA GLN A 81 -3.62 -33.80 -1.57
C GLN A 81 -4.30 -33.33 -0.26
N CYS A 82 -4.04 -32.10 0.18
CA CYS A 82 -4.63 -31.58 1.41
C CYS A 82 -6.08 -31.13 1.18
N SER A 83 -7.04 -31.85 1.76
CA SER A 83 -8.48 -31.55 1.65
C SER A 83 -8.83 -30.14 2.13
N SER A 84 -8.21 -29.67 3.20
CA SER A 84 -8.41 -28.30 3.69
C SER A 84 -7.90 -27.24 2.72
N CYS A 85 -6.78 -27.49 2.03
CA CYS A 85 -6.28 -26.57 0.99
C CYS A 85 -7.22 -26.53 -0.22
N GLN A 86 -7.74 -27.69 -0.63
CA GLN A 86 -8.73 -27.75 -1.71
C GLN A 86 -10.04 -27.04 -1.33
N GLY A 87 -10.50 -27.17 -0.09
CA GLY A 87 -11.64 -26.44 0.43
C GLY A 87 -11.43 -24.92 0.37
N ARG A 88 -10.32 -24.43 0.92
CA ARG A 88 -9.98 -22.98 0.89
C ARG A 88 -9.83 -22.41 -0.52
N ALA A 89 -9.36 -23.22 -1.47
CA ALA A 89 -9.28 -22.84 -2.87
C ALA A 89 -10.69 -22.70 -3.49
N ARG A 90 -11.59 -23.65 -3.22
CA ARG A 90 -12.99 -23.59 -3.68
C ARG A 90 -13.77 -22.42 -3.06
N ASP A 91 -13.50 -22.13 -1.79
CA ASP A 91 -14.14 -21.03 -1.07
C ASP A 91 -13.63 -19.64 -1.49
N GLY A 92 -12.54 -19.58 -2.28
CA GLY A 92 -11.98 -18.31 -2.74
C GLY A 92 -11.45 -17.42 -1.61
N THR A 93 -10.91 -18.03 -0.54
CA THR A 93 -10.44 -17.30 0.65
C THR A 93 -9.53 -16.13 0.29
N ARG A 94 -9.80 -14.96 0.88
CA ARG A 94 -9.06 -13.72 0.63
C ARG A 94 -8.16 -13.40 1.81
N THR A 95 -6.97 -12.88 1.52
CA THR A 95 -6.01 -12.42 2.51
C THR A 95 -5.87 -10.92 2.39
N ARG A 96 -5.82 -10.24 3.54
CA ARG A 96 -5.64 -8.79 3.63
C ARG A 96 -4.29 -8.46 4.26
N GLY A 97 -3.59 -7.51 3.67
CA GLY A 97 -2.32 -6.97 4.14
C GLY A 97 -2.42 -5.46 4.32
N VAL A 98 -1.62 -4.95 5.25
CA VAL A 98 -1.49 -3.52 5.54
C VAL A 98 -0.05 -3.12 5.23
N ILE A 99 0.12 -2.11 4.37
CA ILE A 99 1.42 -1.61 3.93
C ILE A 99 1.42 -0.10 4.12
N ASP A 100 2.18 0.40 5.09
CA ASP A 100 2.35 1.84 5.27
C ASP A 100 3.34 2.40 4.26
N ILE A 101 3.03 3.57 3.69
CA ILE A 101 3.97 4.29 2.83
C ILE A 101 4.98 5.00 3.74
N PRO A 102 6.29 4.69 3.65
CA PRO A 102 7.29 5.34 4.47
C PRO A 102 7.31 6.86 4.29
N GLU A 103 7.51 7.62 5.38
CA GLU A 103 7.53 9.09 5.35
C GLU A 103 8.56 9.63 4.34
N VAL A 104 9.72 8.97 4.20
CA VAL A 104 10.73 9.33 3.19
C VAL A 104 10.23 9.26 1.74
N ILE A 105 9.32 8.32 1.45
CA ILE A 105 8.69 8.21 0.12
C ILE A 105 7.63 9.30 -0.04
N VAL A 106 6.85 9.59 1.01
CA VAL A 106 5.88 10.69 0.99
C VAL A 106 6.59 12.04 0.76
N ASP A 107 7.70 12.28 1.45
CA ASP A 107 8.53 13.47 1.25
C ASP A 107 9.06 13.56 -0.18
N GLN A 108 9.46 12.43 -0.78
CA GLN A 108 9.88 12.39 -2.17
C GLN A 108 8.73 12.72 -3.12
N MET A 109 7.54 12.13 -2.92
CA MET A 109 6.34 12.45 -3.69
C MET A 109 6.00 13.94 -3.61
N VAL A 110 6.04 14.52 -2.42
CA VAL A 110 5.82 15.95 -2.22
C VAL A 110 6.85 16.79 -2.99
N LYS A 111 8.13 16.42 -2.98
CA LYS A 111 9.17 17.11 -3.75
C LYS A 111 8.90 17.03 -5.25
N ASP A 112 8.46 15.87 -5.74
CA ASP A 112 8.13 15.65 -7.14
C ASP A 112 6.92 16.50 -7.59
N ILE A 113 5.96 16.74 -6.69
CA ILE A 113 4.80 17.63 -6.93
C ILE A 113 5.19 19.11 -6.81
N ARG A 114 6.09 19.45 -5.87
CA ARG A 114 6.42 20.83 -5.47
C ARG A 114 7.15 21.68 -6.51
N VAL A 115 7.44 21.16 -7.71
CA VAL A 115 8.07 21.94 -8.79
C VAL A 115 7.14 23.11 -9.17
N GLY A 116 7.25 24.24 -8.45
CA GLY A 116 6.46 25.46 -8.65
C GLY A 116 5.55 25.92 -7.48
N HIS A 117 5.37 25.15 -6.40
CA HIS A 117 4.37 25.47 -5.35
C HIS A 117 4.95 25.55 -3.92
N LYS A 118 4.50 26.57 -3.15
CA LYS A 118 4.91 26.74 -1.74
C LYS A 118 4.31 25.66 -0.83
N ASN A 119 3.08 25.23 -1.07
CA ASN A 119 2.39 24.18 -0.31
C ASN A 119 1.75 23.18 -1.28
N VAL A 120 1.74 21.89 -0.92
CA VAL A 120 1.08 20.84 -1.71
C VAL A 120 -0.23 20.46 -1.03
N PRO A 121 -1.38 20.69 -1.68
CA PRO A 121 -2.68 20.21 -1.22
C PRO A 121 -2.69 18.69 -1.00
N MET A 122 -3.50 18.23 -0.04
CA MET A 122 -3.68 16.79 0.21
C MET A 122 -4.13 16.03 -1.03
N GLY A 123 -5.10 16.62 -1.76
CA GLY A 123 -5.66 16.02 -2.97
C GLY A 123 -4.58 15.72 -4.02
N ASP A 124 -3.59 16.60 -4.17
CA ASP A 124 -2.50 16.42 -5.12
C ASP A 124 -1.58 15.27 -4.70
N ILE A 125 -1.31 15.12 -3.39
CA ILE A 125 -0.54 13.98 -2.87
C ILE A 125 -1.30 12.67 -3.11
N VAL A 126 -2.59 12.64 -2.80
CA VAL A 126 -3.45 11.47 -3.02
C VAL A 126 -3.50 11.11 -4.50
N GLN A 127 -3.70 12.08 -5.38
CA GLN A 127 -3.70 11.88 -6.83
C GLN A 127 -2.34 11.37 -7.34
N HIS A 128 -1.25 11.89 -6.79
CA HIS A 128 0.09 11.43 -7.15
C HIS A 128 0.34 9.99 -6.70
N ILE A 129 -0.10 9.62 -5.49
CA ILE A 129 -0.05 8.24 -5.00
C ILE A 129 -0.85 7.31 -5.92
N THR A 130 -2.10 7.64 -6.23
CA THR A 130 -2.98 6.79 -7.05
C THR A 130 -2.49 6.62 -8.48
N THR A 131 -1.77 7.61 -9.02
CA THR A 131 -1.26 7.56 -10.41
C THR A 131 0.15 6.99 -10.54
N ARG A 132 0.98 7.07 -9.50
CA ARG A 132 2.41 6.68 -9.58
C ARG A 132 2.75 5.39 -8.88
N ILE A 133 1.93 4.91 -7.94
CA ILE A 133 2.14 3.59 -7.36
C ILE A 133 1.79 2.53 -8.40
N THR A 134 2.76 1.66 -8.65
CA THR A 134 2.61 0.49 -9.51
C THR A 134 2.37 -0.75 -8.67
N GLN A 135 1.54 -1.65 -9.19
CA GLN A 135 1.13 -2.86 -8.50
C GLN A 135 1.44 -4.07 -9.35
N LYS A 136 2.12 -5.06 -8.76
CA LYS A 136 2.58 -6.27 -9.44
C LYS A 136 2.23 -7.50 -8.61
N VAL A 137 1.89 -8.58 -9.28
CA VAL A 137 1.87 -9.92 -8.70
C VAL A 137 3.13 -10.64 -9.11
N VAL A 138 3.87 -11.14 -8.13
CA VAL A 138 5.17 -11.79 -8.36
C VAL A 138 5.16 -13.17 -7.70
N GLY A 139 5.62 -14.19 -8.41
CA GLY A 139 5.80 -15.54 -7.88
C GLY A 139 6.96 -15.63 -6.88
N PRO A 140 7.15 -16.80 -6.23
CA PRO A 140 8.14 -16.99 -5.18
C PRO A 140 9.58 -16.93 -5.70
N THR A 141 9.76 -17.15 -6.99
CA THR A 141 11.05 -17.09 -7.71
C THR A 141 11.33 -15.72 -8.32
N GLY A 142 10.47 -14.72 -8.09
CA GLY A 142 10.60 -13.39 -8.70
C GLY A 142 9.97 -13.27 -10.09
N VAL A 143 9.35 -14.33 -10.62
CA VAL A 143 8.64 -14.31 -11.91
C VAL A 143 7.42 -13.39 -11.80
N LEU A 144 7.30 -12.42 -12.72
CA LEU A 144 6.11 -11.56 -12.80
C LEU A 144 4.92 -12.40 -13.30
N LEU A 145 3.80 -12.35 -12.59
CA LEU A 145 2.59 -13.12 -12.90
C LEU A 145 1.48 -12.21 -13.44
N ALA A 146 1.34 -11.00 -12.88
CA ALA A 146 0.37 -10.02 -13.33
C ALA A 146 0.83 -8.60 -12.98
N ILE A 147 0.28 -7.61 -13.67
CA ILE A 147 0.53 -6.19 -13.41
C ILE A 147 -0.78 -5.42 -13.51
N ALA A 148 -0.97 -4.43 -12.62
CA ALA A 148 -2.03 -3.46 -12.76
C ALA A 148 -1.62 -2.44 -13.83
N SER A 149 -2.21 -2.55 -15.02
CA SER A 149 -1.91 -1.67 -16.14
C SER A 149 -2.98 -0.58 -16.27
N PRO A 150 -2.62 0.65 -16.62
CA PRO A 150 -3.57 1.60 -17.17
C PRO A 150 -4.06 1.06 -18.53
N LYS A 151 -5.31 0.63 -18.54
CA LYS A 151 -6.09 0.06 -19.64
C LYS A 151 -5.68 -1.35 -20.11
N PRO A 152 -6.49 -2.39 -19.83
CA PRO A 152 -6.35 -3.66 -20.55
C PRO A 152 -6.68 -3.46 -22.04
N PRO A 153 -5.98 -4.14 -22.98
CA PRO A 153 -6.41 -4.21 -24.37
C PRO A 153 -7.81 -4.83 -24.46
N PRO A 154 -8.62 -4.49 -25.49
CA PRO A 154 -9.97 -5.02 -25.65
C PRO A 154 -9.97 -6.54 -25.61
N GLU A 155 -10.94 -7.11 -24.88
CA GLU A 155 -11.08 -8.55 -24.64
C GLU A 155 -11.01 -9.34 -25.95
N SER A 156 -9.95 -10.13 -26.15
CA SER A 156 -9.89 -11.12 -27.21
C SER A 156 -10.58 -12.39 -26.71
N SER A 157 -11.76 -12.67 -27.27
CA SER A 157 -12.57 -13.83 -26.98
C SER A 157 -12.06 -15.08 -27.70
N ALA A 158 -10.92 -15.63 -27.26
CA ALA A 158 -10.57 -17.04 -27.45
C ALA A 158 -9.32 -17.45 -26.66
N GLN A 159 -9.44 -18.60 -25.98
CA GLN A 159 -8.40 -19.55 -25.51
C GLN A 159 -8.16 -19.66 -24.00
N ASP A 160 -8.13 -20.93 -23.57
CA ASP A 160 -7.99 -21.45 -22.20
C ASP A 160 -6.57 -21.35 -21.61
N ASP A 161 -5.69 -20.55 -22.20
CA ASP A 161 -4.36 -20.25 -21.65
C ASP A 161 -4.18 -18.73 -21.56
N PRO A 162 -3.79 -18.18 -20.39
CA PRO A 162 -3.60 -16.74 -20.24
C PRO A 162 -2.41 -16.28 -21.10
N GLN A 163 -2.70 -15.65 -22.23
CA GLN A 163 -1.69 -14.95 -23.02
C GLN A 163 -1.22 -13.70 -22.26
N SER A 164 0.09 -13.45 -22.26
CA SER A 164 0.67 -12.20 -21.74
C SER A 164 -0.10 -10.99 -22.28
N GLY A 165 -0.47 -10.07 -21.39
CA GLY A 165 -1.25 -8.87 -21.71
C GLY A 165 -2.77 -9.07 -21.73
N SER A 166 -3.27 -10.30 -21.61
CA SER A 166 -4.71 -10.54 -21.49
C SER A 166 -5.25 -10.09 -20.13
N PRO A 167 -6.52 -9.63 -20.04
CA PRO A 167 -7.11 -9.22 -18.78
C PRO A 167 -7.17 -10.35 -17.75
N LEU A 168 -6.76 -10.08 -16.52
CA LEU A 168 -6.92 -10.96 -15.39
C LEU A 168 -8.40 -11.01 -14.96
N LYS A 169 -8.92 -12.19 -14.67
CA LYS A 169 -10.30 -12.36 -14.19
C LYS A 169 -10.51 -11.52 -12.91
N LYS A 170 -11.57 -10.70 -12.88
CA LYS A 170 -11.90 -9.85 -11.72
C LYS A 170 -12.03 -10.64 -10.41
N SER A 171 -12.43 -11.90 -10.46
CA SER A 171 -12.57 -12.77 -9.28
C SER A 171 -11.24 -13.08 -8.58
N ILE A 172 -10.12 -13.07 -9.31
CA ILE A 172 -8.78 -13.39 -8.76
C ILE A 172 -7.85 -12.17 -8.73
N ALA A 173 -8.27 -11.05 -9.31
CA ALA A 173 -7.53 -9.80 -9.27
C ALA A 173 -7.36 -9.29 -7.82
N PRO A 174 -6.14 -8.90 -7.43
CA PRO A 174 -5.93 -8.15 -6.19
C PRO A 174 -6.67 -6.80 -6.23
N SER A 175 -6.94 -6.25 -5.06
CA SER A 175 -7.37 -4.86 -4.90
C SER A 175 -6.52 -4.16 -3.84
N VAL A 176 -6.24 -2.87 -4.05
CA VAL A 176 -5.46 -2.08 -3.10
C VAL A 176 -6.19 -0.80 -2.78
N LYS A 177 -6.56 -0.62 -1.51
CA LYS A 177 -7.19 0.64 -1.03
C LYS A 177 -6.16 1.58 -0.45
N LEU A 178 -6.37 2.88 -0.66
CA LEU A 178 -5.55 3.94 -0.07
C LEU A 178 -6.31 4.61 1.07
N LEU A 179 -5.69 4.64 2.24
CA LEU A 179 -6.17 5.36 3.41
C LEU A 179 -5.15 6.44 3.80
N SER A 180 -5.62 7.51 4.44
CA SER A 180 -4.75 8.47 5.12
C SER A 180 -5.23 8.74 6.52
N SER A 181 -4.31 9.01 7.44
CA SER A 181 -4.63 9.50 8.78
C SER A 181 -3.53 10.43 9.29
N PHE A 182 -3.88 11.36 10.16
CA PHE A 182 -2.90 12.17 10.86
C PHE A 182 -2.46 11.45 12.13
N THR A 183 -1.22 11.72 12.55
CA THR A 183 -0.66 11.15 13.78
C THR A 183 -0.50 12.27 14.80
N ALA A 184 -0.84 11.99 16.06
CA ALA A 184 -0.62 12.88 17.18
C ALA A 184 -0.08 12.11 18.39
N ILE A 185 0.55 12.84 19.29
CA ILE A 185 1.00 12.34 20.59
C ILE A 185 0.39 13.21 21.70
N PRO A 186 0.24 12.70 22.93
CA PRO A 186 -0.21 13.54 24.03
C PRO A 186 0.76 14.70 24.28
N THR A 187 0.26 15.88 24.62
CA THR A 187 1.05 17.10 24.84
C THR A 187 2.11 16.92 25.93
N SER A 188 1.88 16.02 26.90
CA SER A 188 2.86 15.65 27.93
C SER A 188 4.16 15.08 27.36
N TYR A 189 4.13 14.50 26.15
CA TYR A 189 5.29 13.97 25.43
C TYR A 189 5.85 14.95 24.38
N ALA A 190 5.33 16.17 24.27
CA ALA A 190 5.75 17.11 23.21
C ALA A 190 7.25 17.49 23.28
N LYS A 191 7.85 17.47 24.48
CA LYS A 191 9.27 17.80 24.69
C LYS A 191 10.20 16.60 24.54
N ASP A 192 9.68 15.40 24.77
CA ASP A 192 10.38 14.14 24.56
C ASP A 192 9.40 13.13 23.98
N PRO A 193 9.30 13.07 22.65
CA PRO A 193 8.36 12.18 21.97
C PRO A 193 8.83 10.72 21.97
N THR A 194 10.01 10.43 22.54
CA THR A 194 10.58 9.08 22.57
C THR A 194 9.67 8.15 23.38
N GLY A 195 9.12 7.13 22.73
CA GLY A 195 8.22 6.17 23.37
C GLY A 195 6.80 6.69 23.61
N ALA A 196 6.47 7.87 23.08
CA ALA A 196 5.11 8.41 23.16
C ALA A 196 4.12 7.49 22.42
N PRO A 197 2.92 7.24 22.97
CA PRO A 197 1.89 6.51 22.25
C PRO A 197 1.41 7.35 21.06
N LEU A 198 1.40 6.73 19.87
CA LEU A 198 0.89 7.37 18.66
C LEU A 198 -0.63 7.21 18.60
N HIS A 199 -1.31 8.32 18.34
CA HIS A 199 -2.76 8.37 18.14
C HIS A 199 -3.03 8.77 16.68
N TYR A 200 -3.71 7.90 15.95
CA TYR A 200 -4.16 8.17 14.60
C TYR A 200 -5.55 8.82 14.63
N PHE A 201 -5.75 9.88 13.85
CA PHE A 201 -7.01 10.61 13.79
C PHE A 201 -7.26 11.19 12.38
N GLY A 202 -8.48 11.65 12.12
CA GLY A 202 -8.83 12.24 10.83
C GLY A 202 -8.72 11.25 9.66
N GLY A 203 -9.05 9.98 9.90
CA GLY A 203 -8.99 8.93 8.89
C GLY A 203 -9.85 9.25 7.66
N CYS A 204 -9.28 9.05 6.47
CA CYS A 204 -9.96 9.24 5.20
C CYS A 204 -9.70 8.04 4.27
N ASP A 205 -10.76 7.55 3.63
CA ASP A 205 -10.70 6.52 2.59
C ASP A 205 -10.67 7.20 1.22
N HIS A 206 -9.61 6.94 0.45
CA HIS A 206 -9.40 7.51 -0.89
C HIS A 206 -9.79 6.54 -2.01
N GLY A 207 -10.41 5.40 -1.67
CA GLY A 207 -10.83 4.39 -2.62
C GLY A 207 -9.71 3.41 -3.00
N THR A 208 -9.90 2.76 -4.14
CA THR A 208 -8.94 1.80 -4.70
C THR A 208 -7.93 2.48 -5.61
N LEU A 209 -6.69 1.98 -5.61
CA LEU A 209 -5.68 2.41 -6.57
C LEU A 209 -6.08 2.02 -8.00
N GLU A 210 -6.77 0.89 -8.16
CA GLU A 210 -7.38 0.52 -9.43
C GLU A 210 -8.54 1.49 -9.73
N THR A 211 -8.29 2.45 -10.62
CA THR A 211 -9.33 3.32 -11.16
C THR A 211 -10.17 2.58 -12.20
N ASN A 212 -11.30 3.15 -12.64
CA ASN A 212 -12.15 2.57 -13.69
C ASN A 212 -11.42 2.30 -15.02
N GLU A 213 -10.23 2.88 -15.21
CA GLU A 213 -9.38 2.71 -16.39
C GLU A 213 -8.24 1.72 -16.16
N GLN A 214 -7.95 1.31 -14.92
CA GLN A 214 -6.89 0.37 -14.58
C GLN A 214 -7.45 -1.04 -14.41
N GLY A 215 -6.79 -2.00 -15.06
CA GLY A 215 -7.13 -3.41 -14.97
C GLY A 215 -5.88 -4.25 -14.77
N TRP A 216 -6.03 -5.37 -14.09
CA TRP A 216 -4.98 -6.35 -14.00
C TRP A 216 -4.84 -7.10 -15.32
N THR A 217 -3.62 -7.29 -15.79
CA THR A 217 -3.31 -8.11 -16.96
C THR A 217 -2.29 -9.17 -16.58
N TRP A 218 -2.37 -10.34 -17.20
CA TRP A 218 -1.31 -11.35 -17.14
C TRP A 218 -0.01 -10.76 -17.68
N ALA A 219 1.10 -11.13 -17.05
CA ALA A 219 2.43 -10.72 -17.45
C ALA A 219 2.99 -11.51 -18.63
#